data_AF-A0A524I6U1-F1
#
_entry.id   AF-A0A524I6U1-F1
#
_cell.length_a   1.000
_cell.length_b   1.000
_cell.length_c   1.000
_cell.angle_alpha   90.00
_cell.angle_beta   90.00
_cell.angle_gamma   90.00
#
_symmetry.space_group_name_H-M   'P 1'
#
loop_
_entity.id
_entity.type
_entity.pdbx_description
1 polymer ?
#
loop_
_entity_poly.entity_id
_entity_poly.type
_entity_poly.pdbx_seq_one_letter_code
_entity_poly.pdbx_strand_id
1 'polypeptide(L)'
;AKLAKKIECGAQFIIPQVGYDMRKMDEILQWLNYKNLKVPVLANIYILPYSVSKFMNANNVPGCVVTDKMVADLAAEAAAPDKGKAARLLRAAKHYAIAKGMGCAGAHLAGHNISYQMVEYIIDKGEELSKGWKGLVEEFDYPQKEGFYFFEKNAATGLNSDTLSVRPSRRRIPLIYRISRLAHSIMFNEKSLFFRMFQPTAARIDSKPRAKRNFGWLEHQAKTAMFGCMNCGDCGLFDVAYICPMSQCPKQQRNGPCGGSYEGWCEVYPGERECIWVQAYNRLKRFGEEGKIEQNIVPPCNWALTETSSWLNFYLGRDHTAKKLGIAPPKKRGKKAEVPAGQA
;
A
#
# COMPACT_ATOMS: atom_id res chain seq x y z
N ALA A 1 -2.01 -2.60 -5.72
CA ALA A 1 -0.62 -2.63 -5.24
C ALA A 1 -0.46 -3.32 -3.89
N LYS A 2 -0.68 -2.67 -2.73
CA LYS A 2 -0.37 -3.29 -1.42
C LYS A 2 -1.16 -4.59 -1.15
N LEU A 3 -2.44 -4.62 -1.50
CA LEU A 3 -3.26 -5.83 -1.38
C LEU A 3 -2.71 -6.98 -2.24
N ALA A 4 -2.35 -6.72 -3.51
CA ALA A 4 -1.72 -7.71 -4.40
C ALA A 4 -0.47 -8.34 -3.76
N LYS A 5 0.42 -7.50 -3.20
CA LYS A 5 1.62 -7.98 -2.50
C LYS A 5 1.32 -8.88 -1.31
N LYS A 6 0.26 -8.57 -0.54
CA LYS A 6 -0.15 -9.44 0.58
C LYS A 6 -0.63 -10.80 0.09
N ILE A 7 -1.39 -10.82 -1.01
CA ILE A 7 -1.88 -12.05 -1.64
C ILE A 7 -0.71 -12.87 -2.21
N GLU A 8 0.23 -12.22 -2.89
CA GLU A 8 1.46 -12.84 -3.39
C GLU A 8 2.31 -13.45 -2.26
N CYS A 9 2.35 -12.80 -1.09
CA CYS A 9 2.98 -13.34 0.12
C CYS A 9 2.16 -14.43 0.84
N GLY A 10 1.03 -14.88 0.28
CA GLY A 10 0.24 -16.00 0.82
C GLY A 10 -0.97 -15.61 1.68
N ALA A 11 -1.48 -14.38 1.60
CA ALA A 11 -2.74 -14.05 2.27
C ALA A 11 -3.90 -14.88 1.69
N GLN A 12 -4.56 -15.65 2.56
CA GLN A 12 -5.61 -16.62 2.15
C GLN A 12 -7.03 -16.07 2.20
N PHE A 13 -7.24 -14.92 2.86
CA PHE A 13 -8.52 -14.23 2.90
C PHE A 13 -8.31 -12.73 3.14
N ILE A 14 -9.36 -11.95 2.91
CA ILE A 14 -9.36 -10.48 3.05
C ILE A 14 -10.51 -10.08 3.97
N ILE A 15 -10.20 -9.32 5.02
CA ILE A 15 -11.19 -8.54 5.75
C ILE A 15 -10.86 -7.07 5.47
N PRO A 16 -11.74 -6.31 4.78
CA PRO A 16 -11.50 -4.90 4.52
C PRO A 16 -11.67 -4.08 5.79
N GLN A 17 -11.21 -2.83 5.74
CA GLN A 17 -11.48 -1.89 6.81
C GLN A 17 -12.98 -1.56 6.88
N VAL A 18 -13.45 -1.13 8.05
CA VAL A 18 -14.83 -0.67 8.25
C VAL A 18 -15.17 0.47 7.28
N GLY A 19 -16.31 0.35 6.62
CA GLY A 19 -16.88 1.37 5.75
C GLY A 19 -18.37 1.09 5.49
N TYR A 20 -19.08 2.11 5.02
CA TYR A 20 -20.54 2.06 4.88
C TYR A 20 -21.02 2.42 3.46
N ASP A 21 -20.10 2.65 2.53
CA ASP A 21 -20.39 2.80 1.11
C ASP A 21 -20.27 1.43 0.43
N MET A 22 -21.39 0.88 -0.03
CA MET A 22 -21.42 -0.45 -0.66
C MET A 22 -20.68 -0.48 -1.99
N ARG A 23 -20.59 0.64 -2.71
CA ARG A 23 -19.78 0.71 -3.92
C ARG A 23 -18.31 0.59 -3.58
N LYS A 24 -17.85 1.10 -2.43
CA LYS A 24 -16.46 0.90 -1.97
C LYS A 24 -16.18 -0.53 -1.59
N MET A 25 -17.15 -1.22 -0.99
CA MET A 25 -17.02 -2.63 -0.65
C MET A 25 -16.98 -3.51 -1.91
N ASP A 26 -17.90 -3.29 -2.84
CA ASP A 26 -17.96 -3.95 -4.15
C ASP A 26 -16.67 -3.75 -4.95
N GLU A 27 -16.02 -2.58 -4.84
CA GLU A 27 -14.78 -2.27 -5.56
C GLU A 27 -13.66 -3.28 -5.27
N ILE A 28 -13.64 -3.88 -4.06
CA ILE A 28 -12.63 -4.89 -3.71
C ILE A 28 -12.88 -6.18 -4.49
N LEU A 29 -14.13 -6.62 -4.60
CA LEU A 29 -14.53 -7.80 -5.38
C LEU A 29 -14.24 -7.56 -6.87
N GLN A 30 -14.64 -6.40 -7.38
CA GLN A 30 -14.38 -6.02 -8.77
C GLN A 30 -12.88 -5.91 -9.07
N TRP A 31 -12.08 -5.40 -8.13
CA TRP A 31 -10.62 -5.33 -8.27
C TRP A 31 -9.96 -6.72 -8.29
N LEU A 32 -10.44 -7.66 -7.46
CA LEU A 32 -9.96 -9.04 -7.48
C LEU A 32 -10.28 -9.72 -8.81
N ASN A 33 -11.50 -9.53 -9.32
CA ASN A 33 -11.92 -10.03 -10.64
C ASN A 33 -11.04 -9.45 -11.76
N TYR A 34 -10.85 -8.12 -11.76
CA TYR A 34 -9.98 -7.42 -12.70
C TYR A 34 -8.53 -7.94 -12.68
N LYS A 35 -8.04 -8.35 -11.50
CA LYS A 35 -6.69 -8.92 -11.32
C LYS A 35 -6.63 -10.44 -11.52
N ASN A 36 -7.75 -11.10 -11.79
CA ASN A 36 -7.88 -12.55 -11.83
C ASN A 36 -7.34 -13.23 -10.55
N LEU A 37 -7.63 -12.64 -9.38
CA LEU A 37 -7.20 -13.15 -8.08
C LEU A 37 -8.39 -13.80 -7.37
N LYS A 38 -8.22 -15.05 -6.94
CA LYS A 38 -9.25 -15.83 -6.24
C LYS A 38 -8.94 -15.92 -4.75
N VAL A 39 -9.26 -14.86 -4.01
CA VAL A 39 -9.10 -14.81 -2.55
C VAL A 39 -10.44 -14.44 -1.91
N PRO A 40 -10.94 -15.23 -0.94
CA PRO A 40 -12.21 -14.94 -0.28
C PRO A 40 -12.17 -13.61 0.47
N VAL A 41 -13.22 -12.82 0.29
CA VAL A 41 -13.45 -11.56 1.02
C VAL A 41 -14.52 -11.80 2.07
N LEU A 42 -14.23 -11.45 3.32
CA LEU A 42 -15.18 -11.41 4.41
C LEU A 42 -15.54 -9.95 4.66
N ALA A 43 -16.82 -9.61 4.57
CA ALA A 43 -17.31 -8.26 4.82
C ALA A 43 -17.00 -7.82 6.25
N ASN A 44 -16.53 -6.60 6.47
CA ASN A 44 -16.36 -6.05 7.81
C ASN A 44 -17.59 -5.22 8.18
N ILE A 45 -18.47 -5.80 9.00
CA ILE A 45 -19.75 -5.20 9.36
C ILE A 45 -19.64 -4.69 10.79
N TYR A 46 -19.48 -3.38 10.93
CA TYR A 46 -19.41 -2.73 12.23
C TYR A 46 -20.80 -2.25 12.67
N ILE A 47 -21.27 -2.73 13.84
CA ILE A 47 -22.55 -2.31 14.44
C ILE A 47 -22.36 -0.93 15.06
N LEU A 48 -22.47 0.12 14.23
CA LEU A 48 -22.04 1.48 14.55
C LEU A 48 -22.99 2.20 15.52
N PRO A 49 -22.56 2.52 16.76
CA PRO A 49 -23.30 3.44 17.62
C PRO A 49 -23.07 4.90 17.19
N TYR A 50 -24.05 5.76 17.44
CA TYR A 50 -23.97 7.20 17.13
C TYR A 50 -22.78 7.91 17.80
N SER A 51 -22.41 7.54 19.03
CA SER A 51 -21.23 8.15 19.70
C SER A 51 -19.92 7.85 18.97
N VAL A 52 -19.76 6.61 18.50
CA VAL A 52 -18.56 6.15 17.78
C VAL A 52 -18.54 6.71 16.36
N SER A 53 -19.71 6.90 15.74
CA SER A 53 -19.80 7.46 14.38
C SER A 53 -19.17 8.86 14.29
N LYS A 54 -19.41 9.71 15.30
CA LYS A 54 -18.77 11.03 15.42
C LYS A 54 -17.26 10.94 15.55
N PHE A 55 -16.77 9.96 16.32
CA PHE A 55 -15.33 9.77 16.53
C PHE A 55 -14.62 9.32 15.23
N MET A 56 -15.25 8.42 14.46
CA MET A 56 -14.76 8.00 13.14
C MET A 56 -14.87 9.11 12.09
N ASN A 57 -15.98 9.86 12.07
CA ASN A 57 -16.21 10.98 11.16
C ASN A 57 -15.18 12.11 11.36
N ALA A 58 -14.80 12.38 12.61
CA ALA A 58 -13.69 13.29 12.94
C ALA A 58 -12.29 12.74 12.62
N ASN A 59 -12.20 11.58 11.95
CA ASN A 59 -10.95 10.90 11.58
C ASN A 59 -10.02 10.58 12.77
N ASN A 60 -10.57 10.42 13.98
CA ASN A 60 -9.78 9.97 15.14
C ASN A 60 -9.43 8.47 15.05
N VAL A 61 -10.05 7.72 14.14
CA VAL A 61 -9.68 6.35 13.78
C VAL A 61 -9.25 6.32 12.31
N PRO A 62 -7.94 6.38 12.02
CA PRO A 62 -7.47 6.47 10.65
C PRO A 62 -7.95 5.30 9.78
N GLY A 63 -8.54 5.63 8.64
CA GLY A 63 -9.03 4.66 7.65
C GLY A 63 -10.46 4.14 7.90
N CYS A 64 -11.10 4.48 9.02
CA CYS A 64 -12.52 4.20 9.25
C CYS A 64 -13.35 5.42 8.85
N VAL A 65 -14.12 5.30 7.77
CA VAL A 65 -14.81 6.46 7.19
C VAL A 65 -16.30 6.40 7.48
N VAL A 66 -16.77 7.45 8.15
CA VAL A 66 -18.18 7.75 8.38
C VAL A 66 -18.42 9.16 7.84
N THR A 67 -19.33 9.30 6.88
CA THR A 67 -19.64 10.60 6.25
C THR A 67 -20.59 11.41 7.12
N ASP A 68 -20.64 12.73 6.88
CA ASP A 68 -21.55 13.63 7.60
C ASP A 68 -23.02 13.20 7.45
N LYS A 69 -23.40 12.73 6.24
CA LYS A 69 -24.71 12.13 5.97
C LYS A 69 -24.99 10.96 6.91
N MET A 70 -24.04 10.04 7.08
CA MET A 70 -24.24 8.91 7.98
C MET A 70 -24.32 9.32 9.45
N VAL A 71 -23.55 10.33 9.87
CA VAL A 71 -23.66 10.86 11.24
C VAL A 71 -25.05 11.46 11.47
N ALA A 72 -25.60 12.19 10.51
CA ALA A 72 -26.93 12.77 10.59
C ALA A 72 -28.03 11.69 10.68
N ASP A 73 -27.95 10.64 9.86
CA ASP A 73 -28.89 9.51 9.90
C ASP A 73 -28.87 8.81 11.27
N LEU A 74 -27.66 8.54 11.79
CA LEU A 74 -27.49 7.92 13.11
C LEU A 74 -27.96 8.85 14.25
N ALA A 75 -27.85 10.17 14.09
CA ALA A 75 -28.37 11.13 15.06
C ALA A 75 -29.91 11.08 15.11
N ALA A 76 -30.57 11.00 13.95
CA ALA A 76 -32.02 10.86 13.87
C ALA A 76 -32.48 9.54 14.51
N GLU A 77 -31.78 8.44 14.25
CA GLU A 77 -32.07 7.13 14.86
C GLU A 77 -31.86 7.13 16.38
N ALA A 78 -30.85 7.87 16.86
CA ALA A 78 -30.56 7.98 18.28
C ALA A 78 -31.64 8.73 19.08
N ALA A 79 -32.56 9.44 18.42
CA ALA A 79 -33.71 10.09 19.05
C ALA A 79 -34.82 9.10 19.47
N ALA A 80 -34.79 7.86 18.96
CA ALA A 80 -35.74 6.83 19.36
C ALA A 80 -35.55 6.41 20.84
N PRO A 81 -36.58 5.86 21.51
CA PRO A 81 -36.49 5.46 22.92
C PRO A 81 -35.38 4.45 23.22
N ASP A 82 -35.03 3.59 22.26
CA ASP A 82 -33.96 2.59 22.36
C ASP A 82 -32.57 3.14 21.98
N LYS A 83 -32.47 4.45 21.73
CA LYS A 83 -31.26 5.17 21.31
C LYS A 83 -30.69 4.62 19.99
N GLY A 84 -31.56 4.22 19.06
CA GLY A 84 -31.21 3.75 17.71
C GLY A 84 -30.66 2.34 17.67
N LYS A 85 -30.87 1.52 18.71
CA LYS A 85 -30.34 0.16 18.81
C LYS A 85 -30.94 -0.77 17.75
N ALA A 86 -32.25 -0.75 17.55
CA ALA A 86 -32.93 -1.57 16.55
C ALA A 86 -32.50 -1.15 15.13
N ALA A 87 -32.42 0.15 14.86
CA ALA A 87 -32.02 0.69 13.56
C ALA A 87 -30.59 0.26 13.16
N ARG A 88 -29.61 0.37 14.08
CA ARG A 88 -28.23 -0.07 13.78
C ARG A 88 -28.08 -1.58 13.62
N LEU A 89 -28.88 -2.38 14.33
CA LEU A 89 -28.89 -3.84 14.15
C LEU A 89 -29.50 -4.22 12.80
N LEU A 90 -30.62 -3.57 12.43
CA LEU A 90 -31.22 -3.75 11.11
C LEU A 90 -30.26 -3.32 9.99
N ARG A 91 -29.53 -2.21 10.17
CA ARG A 91 -28.49 -1.79 9.22
C ARG A 91 -27.38 -2.84 9.08
N ALA A 92 -26.92 -3.42 10.19
CA ALA A 92 -25.94 -4.49 10.13
C ALA A 92 -26.47 -5.74 9.40
N ALA A 93 -27.75 -6.09 9.60
CA ALA A 93 -28.42 -7.17 8.86
C ALA A 93 -28.54 -6.87 7.36
N LYS A 94 -28.89 -5.64 6.98
CA LYS A 94 -28.93 -5.21 5.57
C LYS A 94 -27.53 -5.25 4.94
N HIS A 95 -26.50 -4.80 5.64
CA HIS A 95 -25.11 -4.89 5.18
C HIS A 95 -24.71 -6.37 4.98
N TYR A 96 -25.09 -7.26 5.90
CA TYR A 96 -24.89 -8.71 5.73
C TYR A 96 -25.58 -9.24 4.47
N ALA A 97 -26.84 -8.88 4.24
CA ALA A 97 -27.60 -9.29 3.06
C ALA A 97 -26.91 -8.85 1.75
N ILE A 98 -26.47 -7.59 1.69
CA ILE A 98 -25.74 -7.02 0.54
C ILE A 98 -24.40 -7.74 0.36
N ALA A 99 -23.63 -7.92 1.42
CA ALA A 99 -22.35 -8.63 1.40
C ALA A 99 -22.47 -10.03 0.80
N LYS A 100 -23.45 -10.81 1.30
CA LYS A 100 -23.73 -12.15 0.81
C LYS A 100 -24.17 -12.12 -0.66
N GLY A 101 -25.07 -11.20 -1.00
CA GLY A 101 -25.57 -11.02 -2.36
C GLY A 101 -24.51 -10.63 -3.40
N MET A 102 -23.51 -9.83 -3.00
CA MET A 102 -22.36 -9.48 -3.83
C MET A 102 -21.35 -10.64 -4.00
N GLY A 103 -21.43 -11.67 -3.16
CA GLY A 103 -20.54 -12.83 -3.22
C GLY A 103 -19.37 -12.79 -2.24
N CYS A 104 -19.46 -12.01 -1.15
CA CYS A 104 -18.51 -12.18 -0.04
C CYS A 104 -18.62 -13.60 0.55
N ALA A 105 -17.48 -14.20 0.87
CA ALA A 105 -17.40 -15.56 1.42
C ALA A 105 -17.84 -15.65 2.89
N GLY A 106 -17.96 -14.51 3.58
CA GLY A 106 -18.41 -14.44 4.95
C GLY A 106 -18.53 -13.00 5.45
N ALA A 107 -18.79 -12.86 6.75
CA ALA A 107 -18.86 -11.57 7.43
C ALA A 107 -18.11 -11.62 8.76
N HIS A 108 -17.38 -10.56 9.05
CA HIS A 108 -16.77 -10.25 10.33
C HIS A 108 -17.64 -9.19 11.03
N LEU A 109 -18.35 -9.60 12.08
CA LEU A 109 -19.18 -8.69 12.87
C LEU A 109 -18.30 -8.00 13.94
N ALA A 110 -18.23 -6.68 13.89
CA ALA A 110 -17.41 -5.86 14.77
C ALA A 110 -18.25 -4.81 15.52
N GLY A 111 -17.82 -4.42 16.72
CA GLY A 111 -18.56 -3.50 17.57
C GLY A 111 -18.30 -3.77 19.05
N HIS A 112 -18.80 -2.87 19.90
CA HIS A 112 -18.65 -2.99 21.35
C HIS A 112 -19.89 -3.67 21.96
N ASN A 113 -19.66 -4.57 22.92
CA ASN A 113 -20.72 -5.27 23.67
C ASN A 113 -21.73 -6.01 22.77
N ILE A 114 -21.23 -6.71 21.74
CA ILE A 114 -22.06 -7.55 20.87
C ILE A 114 -22.49 -8.78 21.67
N SER A 115 -23.79 -8.95 21.87
CA SER A 115 -24.35 -10.16 22.49
C SER A 115 -24.67 -11.21 21.44
N TYR A 116 -24.79 -12.46 21.89
CA TYR A 116 -25.21 -13.58 21.04
C TYR A 116 -26.52 -13.30 20.29
N GLN A 117 -27.52 -12.75 20.97
CA GLN A 117 -28.82 -12.43 20.36
C GLN A 117 -28.72 -11.35 19.27
N MET A 118 -27.76 -10.43 19.38
CA MET A 118 -27.52 -9.45 18.32
C MET A 118 -26.93 -10.12 17.09
N VAL A 119 -26.04 -11.11 17.28
CA VAL A 119 -25.45 -11.88 16.19
C VAL A 119 -26.52 -12.72 15.49
N GLU A 120 -27.33 -13.47 16.23
CA GLU A 120 -28.47 -14.22 15.68
C GLU A 120 -29.39 -13.31 14.88
N TYR A 121 -29.83 -12.19 15.47
CA TYR A 121 -30.69 -11.25 14.77
C TYR A 121 -30.09 -10.75 13.45
N ILE A 122 -28.80 -10.39 13.44
CA ILE A 122 -28.12 -9.90 12.23
C ILE A 122 -28.07 -10.98 11.16
N ILE A 123 -27.75 -12.21 11.53
CA ILE A 123 -27.65 -13.34 10.60
C ILE A 123 -29.04 -13.69 10.08
N ASP A 124 -30.01 -13.97 10.95
CA ASP A 124 -31.35 -14.41 10.57
C ASP A 124 -32.07 -13.35 9.72
N LYS A 125 -32.01 -12.09 10.16
CA LYS A 125 -32.62 -10.99 9.41
C LYS A 125 -31.88 -10.72 8.12
N GLY A 126 -30.55 -10.87 8.12
CA GLY A 126 -29.73 -10.71 6.92
C GLY A 126 -30.01 -11.81 5.88
N GLU A 127 -30.22 -13.05 6.31
CA GLU A 127 -30.63 -14.18 5.47
C GLU A 127 -32.00 -13.95 4.84
N GLU A 128 -32.98 -13.49 5.63
CA GLU A 128 -34.31 -13.12 5.15
C GLU A 128 -34.22 -12.06 4.03
N LEU A 129 -33.40 -11.03 4.24
CA LEU A 129 -33.23 -9.91 3.32
C LEU A 129 -32.33 -10.24 2.11
N SER A 130 -31.56 -11.32 2.16
CA SER A 130 -30.55 -11.66 1.15
C SER A 130 -31.12 -11.87 -0.26
N LYS A 131 -32.37 -12.32 -0.41
CA LYS A 131 -32.99 -12.51 -1.74
C LYS A 131 -33.25 -11.19 -2.47
N GLY A 132 -33.53 -10.12 -1.71
CA GLY A 132 -33.85 -8.78 -2.21
C GLY A 132 -32.69 -7.78 -2.10
N TRP A 133 -31.47 -8.26 -1.86
CA TRP A 133 -30.34 -7.43 -1.45
C TRP A 133 -30.04 -6.24 -2.37
N LYS A 134 -30.29 -6.37 -3.68
CA LYS A 134 -30.04 -5.30 -4.67
C LYS A 134 -30.81 -4.02 -4.34
N GLY A 135 -32.03 -4.15 -3.83
CA GLY A 135 -32.86 -3.00 -3.42
C GLY A 135 -32.35 -2.31 -2.15
N LEU A 136 -31.47 -2.96 -1.38
CA LEU A 136 -30.89 -2.38 -0.17
C LEU A 136 -29.67 -1.51 -0.46
N VAL A 137 -29.06 -1.62 -1.64
CA VAL A 137 -27.80 -0.92 -1.98
C VAL A 137 -27.95 0.60 -1.90
N GLU A 138 -29.10 1.14 -2.32
CA GLU A 138 -29.37 2.58 -2.28
C GLU A 138 -29.43 3.15 -0.85
N GLU A 139 -29.76 2.32 0.13
CA GLU A 139 -29.75 2.71 1.55
C GLU A 139 -28.34 2.91 2.12
N PHE A 140 -27.31 2.47 1.40
CA PHE A 140 -25.90 2.59 1.78
C PHE A 140 -25.11 3.52 0.84
N ASP A 141 -25.78 4.54 0.31
CA ASP A 141 -25.14 5.60 -0.46
C ASP A 141 -24.50 6.65 0.47
N TYR A 142 -23.32 6.31 1.00
CA TYR A 142 -22.50 7.18 1.86
C TYR A 142 -21.14 7.51 1.21
N PRO A 143 -21.09 8.05 -0.01
CA PRO A 143 -19.83 8.33 -0.69
C PRO A 143 -19.05 9.44 0.02
N GLN A 144 -17.74 9.33 0.03
CA GLN A 144 -16.88 10.44 0.42
C GLN A 144 -16.96 11.57 -0.62
N LYS A 145 -16.94 12.81 -0.15
CA LYS A 145 -16.81 13.98 -1.04
C LYS A 145 -15.48 13.88 -1.81
N GLU A 146 -15.56 13.98 -3.14
CA GLU A 146 -14.41 13.77 -4.03
C GLU A 146 -13.69 12.41 -3.82
N GLY A 147 -14.45 11.41 -3.35
CA GLY A 147 -13.94 10.07 -3.13
C GLY A 147 -13.33 9.46 -4.39
N PHE A 148 -12.17 8.83 -4.24
CA PHE A 148 -11.54 8.09 -5.32
C PHE A 148 -12.29 6.77 -5.54
N TYR A 149 -12.71 6.45 -6.77
CA TYR A 149 -13.22 5.13 -7.16
C TYR A 149 -12.43 4.59 -8.36
N PHE A 150 -12.01 3.33 -8.27
CA PHE A 150 -11.16 2.67 -9.26
C PHE A 150 -11.93 2.33 -10.55
N PHE A 151 -13.23 2.04 -10.41
CA PHE A 151 -14.15 1.73 -11.51
C PHE A 151 -15.27 2.76 -11.61
N GLU A 152 -15.84 2.94 -12.79
CA GLU A 152 -16.98 3.83 -13.02
C GLU A 152 -18.25 3.29 -12.34
N LYS A 153 -19.20 4.17 -12.00
CA LYS A 153 -20.45 3.77 -11.33
C LYS A 153 -21.38 3.14 -12.36
N ASN A 154 -21.92 1.97 -12.06
CA ASN A 154 -23.02 1.38 -12.81
C ASN A 154 -24.34 2.03 -12.35
N ALA A 155 -24.99 2.78 -13.23
CA ALA A 155 -26.23 3.49 -12.91
C ALA A 155 -27.40 2.56 -12.57
N ALA A 156 -27.43 1.34 -13.13
CA ALA A 156 -28.53 0.40 -12.92
C ALA A 156 -28.46 -0.30 -11.55
N THR A 157 -27.26 -0.49 -11.00
CA THR A 157 -27.07 -1.23 -9.73
C THR A 157 -26.62 -0.34 -8.58
N GLY A 158 -26.12 0.87 -8.85
CA GLY A 158 -25.48 1.74 -7.87
C GLY A 158 -24.05 1.33 -7.48
N LEU A 159 -23.58 0.15 -7.92
CA LEU A 159 -22.26 -0.42 -7.63
C LEU A 159 -21.23 -0.07 -8.72
N ASN A 160 -20.10 -0.78 -8.77
CA ASN A 160 -19.10 -0.57 -9.82
C ASN A 160 -19.46 -1.25 -11.14
N SER A 161 -18.92 -0.70 -12.21
CA SER A 161 -18.85 -1.32 -13.53
C SER A 161 -17.54 -2.11 -13.69
N ASP A 162 -17.37 -2.70 -14.87
CA ASP A 162 -16.11 -3.31 -15.33
C ASP A 162 -15.11 -2.28 -15.90
N THR A 163 -15.55 -1.02 -16.08
CA THR A 163 -14.76 0.02 -16.73
C THR A 163 -13.95 0.81 -15.71
N LEU A 164 -12.66 1.02 -15.99
CA LEU A 164 -11.77 1.78 -15.12
C LEU A 164 -12.13 3.27 -15.18
N SER A 165 -12.25 3.90 -14.01
CA SER A 165 -12.43 5.35 -13.92
C SER A 165 -11.25 6.09 -14.56
N VAL A 166 -11.53 7.25 -15.16
CA VAL A 166 -10.48 8.18 -15.58
C VAL A 166 -9.74 8.72 -14.36
N ARG A 167 -8.43 8.55 -14.35
CA ARG A 167 -7.56 8.99 -13.26
C ARG A 167 -6.62 10.08 -13.79
N PRO A 168 -7.00 11.36 -13.79
CA PRO A 168 -6.11 12.42 -14.27
C PRO A 168 -4.88 12.57 -13.35
N SER A 169 -3.75 12.97 -13.92
CA SER A 169 -2.55 13.38 -13.17
C SER A 169 -2.25 14.84 -13.46
N ARG A 170 -2.58 15.73 -12.52
CA ARG A 170 -2.38 17.19 -12.64
C ARG A 170 -1.09 17.68 -12.00
N ARG A 171 -0.32 16.81 -11.34
CA ARG A 171 0.83 17.24 -10.54
C ARG A 171 2.09 17.45 -11.37
N ARG A 172 2.81 18.52 -11.03
CA ARG A 172 4.14 18.79 -11.58
C ARG A 172 5.14 17.80 -11.02
N ILE A 173 6.04 17.31 -11.88
CA ILE A 173 7.10 16.40 -11.49
C ILE A 173 8.31 17.22 -11.03
N PRO A 174 8.90 16.92 -9.85
CA PRO A 174 10.12 17.58 -9.41
C PRO A 174 11.30 17.33 -10.37
N LEU A 175 12.13 18.35 -10.62
CA LEU A 175 13.32 18.22 -11.48
C LEU A 175 14.27 17.11 -10.98
N ILE A 176 14.46 17.03 -9.66
CA ILE A 176 15.28 16.01 -9.02
C ILE A 176 14.84 14.59 -9.40
N TYR A 177 13.54 14.34 -9.57
CA TYR A 177 13.04 13.03 -9.98
C TYR A 177 13.44 12.72 -11.44
N ARG A 178 13.37 13.69 -12.35
CA ARG A 178 13.80 13.51 -13.76
C ARG A 178 15.30 13.22 -13.85
N ILE A 179 16.12 13.98 -13.12
CA ILE A 179 17.56 13.78 -13.04
C ILE A 179 17.87 12.40 -12.45
N SER A 180 17.18 12.01 -11.37
CA SER A 180 17.37 10.72 -10.71
C SER A 180 17.04 9.54 -11.63
N ARG A 181 16.00 9.65 -12.45
CA ARG A 181 15.66 8.64 -13.46
C ARG A 181 16.75 8.49 -14.52
N LEU A 182 17.28 9.61 -15.02
CA LEU A 182 18.38 9.60 -15.99
C LEU A 182 19.65 9.00 -15.38
N ALA A 183 19.99 9.42 -14.16
CA ALA A 183 21.11 8.86 -13.40
C ALA A 183 20.95 7.35 -13.21
N HIS A 184 19.74 6.88 -12.88
CA HIS A 184 19.45 5.45 -12.77
C HIS A 184 19.61 4.70 -14.08
N SER A 185 19.07 5.21 -15.20
CA SER A 185 19.15 4.50 -16.48
C SER A 185 20.60 4.36 -16.99
N ILE A 186 21.49 5.28 -16.59
CA ILE A 186 22.91 5.25 -16.94
C ILE A 186 23.71 4.39 -15.95
N MET A 187 23.62 4.69 -14.64
CA MET A 187 24.50 4.13 -13.61
C MET A 187 23.95 2.86 -12.96
N PHE A 188 22.64 2.71 -12.84
CA PHE A 188 22.01 1.64 -12.04
C PHE A 188 21.25 0.60 -12.87
N ASN A 189 21.30 0.73 -14.21
CA ASN A 189 20.80 -0.29 -15.11
C ASN A 189 21.88 -1.35 -15.33
N GLU A 190 21.66 -2.56 -14.82
CA GLU A 190 22.61 -3.68 -14.90
C GLU A 190 22.95 -4.08 -16.35
N LYS A 191 22.06 -3.75 -17.29
CA LYS A 191 22.24 -4.01 -18.73
C LYS A 191 23.07 -2.94 -19.43
N SER A 192 23.37 -1.81 -18.78
CA SER A 192 24.14 -0.73 -19.40
C SER A 192 25.63 -1.09 -19.51
N LEU A 193 26.27 -0.62 -20.58
CA LEU A 193 27.72 -0.76 -20.75
C LEU A 193 28.49 -0.06 -19.61
N PHE A 194 27.98 1.09 -19.17
CA PHE A 194 28.56 1.85 -18.06
C PHE A 194 28.60 1.03 -16.77
N PHE A 195 27.52 0.32 -16.45
CA PHE A 195 27.46 -0.54 -15.26
C PHE A 195 28.56 -1.60 -15.29
N ARG A 196 28.70 -2.30 -16.42
CA ARG A 196 29.72 -3.37 -16.61
C ARG A 196 31.14 -2.82 -16.53
N MET A 197 31.38 -1.62 -17.05
CA MET A 197 32.68 -0.95 -16.98
C MET A 197 33.02 -0.45 -15.57
N PHE A 198 32.02 0.00 -14.81
CA PHE A 198 32.23 0.55 -13.47
C PHE A 198 32.40 -0.54 -12.40
N GLN A 199 31.84 -1.74 -12.61
CA GLN A 199 31.86 -2.81 -11.61
C GLN A 199 33.28 -3.20 -11.11
N PRO A 200 34.31 -3.37 -11.96
CA PRO A 200 35.68 -3.63 -11.50
C PRO A 200 36.26 -2.45 -10.71
N THR A 201 35.92 -1.22 -11.08
CA THR A 201 36.34 -0.01 -10.37
C THR A 201 35.69 0.06 -8.99
N ALA A 202 34.40 -0.23 -8.88
CA ALA A 202 33.70 -0.34 -7.59
C ALA A 202 34.37 -1.37 -6.67
N ALA A 203 34.74 -2.54 -7.20
CA ALA A 203 35.47 -3.56 -6.43
C ALA A 203 36.86 -3.08 -5.96
N ARG A 204 37.60 -2.34 -6.80
CA ARG A 204 38.89 -1.74 -6.41
C ARG A 204 38.71 -0.69 -5.31
N ILE A 205 37.69 0.16 -5.42
CA ILE A 205 37.37 1.17 -4.39
C ILE A 205 37.04 0.47 -3.07
N ASP A 206 36.18 -0.55 -3.09
CA ASP A 206 35.78 -1.29 -1.89
C ASP A 206 36.94 -2.05 -1.22
N SER A 207 37.93 -2.52 -2.00
CA SER A 207 39.11 -3.21 -1.48
C SER A 207 40.09 -2.32 -0.69
N LYS A 208 40.03 -0.99 -0.89
CA LYS A 208 40.96 -0.03 -0.26
C LYS A 208 40.23 0.78 0.82
N PRO A 209 40.57 0.62 2.12
CA PRO A 209 39.84 1.25 3.22
C PRO A 209 39.64 2.77 3.09
N ARG A 210 40.70 3.50 2.72
CA ARG A 210 40.63 4.97 2.54
C ARG A 210 39.73 5.36 1.36
N ALA A 211 39.84 4.66 0.23
CA ALA A 211 39.03 4.95 -0.96
C ALA A 211 37.55 4.64 -0.71
N LYS A 212 37.26 3.49 -0.09
CA LYS A 212 35.91 3.10 0.34
C LYS A 212 35.29 4.14 1.27
N ARG A 213 36.02 4.60 2.28
CA ARG A 213 35.55 5.62 3.23
C ARG A 213 35.24 6.95 2.53
N ASN A 214 36.16 7.45 1.70
CA ASN A 214 35.97 8.72 1.00
C ASN A 214 34.81 8.65 0.01
N PHE A 215 34.70 7.55 -0.74
CA PHE A 215 33.59 7.33 -1.67
C PHE A 215 32.24 7.27 -0.94
N GLY A 216 32.16 6.49 0.15
CA GLY A 216 30.95 6.41 0.96
C GLY A 216 30.55 7.75 1.59
N TRP A 217 31.53 8.54 2.05
CA TRP A 217 31.28 9.89 2.56
C TRP A 217 30.73 10.82 1.47
N LEU A 218 31.34 10.85 0.29
CA LEU A 218 30.86 11.65 -0.84
C LEU A 218 29.44 11.25 -1.27
N GLU A 219 29.18 9.93 -1.37
CA GLU A 219 27.85 9.41 -1.66
C GLU A 219 26.84 9.88 -0.62
N HIS A 220 27.18 9.74 0.67
CA HIS A 220 26.28 10.11 1.76
C HIS A 220 25.94 11.60 1.72
N GLN A 221 26.94 12.48 1.58
CA GLN A 221 26.71 13.93 1.49
C GLN A 221 25.81 14.29 0.31
N ALA A 222 26.09 13.73 -0.88
CA ALA A 222 25.27 13.96 -2.06
C ALA A 222 23.83 13.48 -1.87
N LYS A 223 23.62 12.30 -1.29
CA LYS A 223 22.28 11.74 -1.05
C LYS A 223 21.55 12.42 0.10
N THR A 224 22.25 12.93 1.10
CA THR A 224 21.66 13.72 2.18
C THR A 224 21.11 15.03 1.62
N ALA A 225 21.90 15.74 0.80
CA ALA A 225 21.46 16.97 0.16
C ALA A 225 20.27 16.76 -0.79
N MET A 226 20.24 15.68 -1.57
CA MET A 226 19.18 15.44 -2.56
C MET A 226 17.92 14.75 -2.01
N PHE A 227 18.06 13.84 -1.04
CA PHE A 227 16.98 12.93 -0.62
C PHE A 227 16.80 12.83 0.90
N GLY A 228 17.63 13.50 1.70
CA GLY A 228 17.66 13.36 3.15
C GLY A 228 18.09 11.95 3.59
N CYS A 229 19.12 11.37 2.97
CA CYS A 229 19.60 10.02 3.26
C CYS A 229 20.00 9.81 4.73
N MET A 230 19.66 8.65 5.31
CA MET A 230 20.08 8.24 6.66
C MET A 230 21.20 7.17 6.65
N ASN A 231 21.89 7.00 5.53
CA ASN A 231 23.03 6.08 5.40
C ASN A 231 22.75 4.59 5.76
N CYS A 232 21.56 4.07 5.47
CA CYS A 232 21.21 2.66 5.76
C CYS A 232 21.97 1.61 4.92
N GLY A 233 22.70 2.02 3.87
CA GLY A 233 23.48 1.14 2.96
C GLY A 233 22.68 0.19 2.06
N ASP A 234 21.41 -0.07 2.38
CA ASP A 234 20.48 -0.88 1.58
C ASP A 234 19.39 0.03 0.97
N CYS A 235 19.67 0.61 -0.21
CA CYS A 235 18.94 1.79 -0.69
C CYS A 235 17.55 1.47 -1.25
N GLY A 236 16.47 1.98 -0.63
CA GLY A 236 15.09 1.85 -1.11
C GLY A 236 14.57 3.00 -1.98
N LEU A 237 15.45 3.83 -2.57
CA LEU A 237 15.02 4.97 -3.39
C LEU A 237 14.27 4.51 -4.64
N PHE A 238 14.71 3.42 -5.27
CA PHE A 238 14.14 2.94 -6.53
C PHE A 238 12.71 2.43 -6.35
N ASP A 239 12.41 1.85 -5.20
CA ASP A 239 11.11 1.24 -4.91
C ASP A 239 10.00 2.26 -4.64
N VAL A 240 10.40 3.48 -4.24
CA VAL A 240 9.46 4.56 -3.87
C VAL A 240 9.67 5.79 -4.75
N ALA A 241 9.96 5.56 -6.04
CA ALA A 241 10.06 6.61 -7.05
C ALA A 241 11.01 7.77 -6.65
N TYR A 242 12.19 7.42 -6.16
CA TYR A 242 13.24 8.32 -5.65
C TYR A 242 12.79 9.22 -4.50
N ILE A 243 12.03 8.62 -3.58
CA ILE A 243 11.70 9.16 -2.26
C ILE A 243 12.34 8.22 -1.25
N CYS A 244 13.11 8.74 -0.29
CA CYS A 244 13.77 7.87 0.67
C CYS A 244 12.73 7.39 1.70
N PRO A 245 12.35 6.09 1.72
CA PRO A 245 11.37 5.61 2.69
C PRO A 245 11.90 5.68 4.11
N MET A 246 13.23 5.59 4.28
CA MET A 246 13.86 5.56 5.59
C MET A 246 13.83 6.93 6.28
N SER A 247 13.94 8.04 5.53
CA SER A 247 13.94 9.39 6.12
C SER A 247 12.61 10.12 6.02
N GLN A 248 11.86 9.91 4.93
CA GLN A 248 10.66 10.71 4.67
C GLN A 248 9.38 10.04 5.18
N CYS A 249 9.42 8.73 5.48
CA CYS A 249 8.33 8.05 6.18
C CYS A 249 8.67 7.92 7.67
N PRO A 250 7.83 8.44 8.58
CA PRO A 250 8.04 8.28 10.02
C PRO A 250 8.02 6.82 10.46
N LYS A 251 7.32 5.96 9.71
CA LYS A 251 7.24 4.52 9.93
C LYS A 251 8.31 3.71 9.16
N GLN A 252 9.16 4.39 8.39
CA GLN A 252 10.23 3.78 7.58
C GLN A 252 9.74 2.65 6.66
N GLN A 253 8.48 2.70 6.20
CA GLN A 253 7.84 1.59 5.53
C GLN A 253 8.22 1.52 4.04
N ARG A 254 8.89 0.42 3.67
CA ARG A 254 9.29 0.11 2.27
C ARG A 254 8.18 -0.51 1.41
N ASN A 255 7.09 -0.98 2.02
CA ASN A 255 5.89 -1.47 1.33
C ASN A 255 4.63 -0.80 1.90
N GLY A 256 4.25 0.34 1.33
CA GLY A 256 3.07 1.09 1.77
C GLY A 256 2.00 1.22 0.68
N PRO A 257 1.05 2.15 0.88
CA PRO A 257 0.90 3.05 2.05
C PRO A 257 0.55 2.31 3.35
N CYS A 258 0.71 2.95 4.51
CA CYS A 258 0.14 2.47 5.78
C CYS A 258 -1.39 2.67 5.80
N GLY A 259 -2.06 2.07 6.79
CA GLY A 259 -3.53 2.18 6.92
C GLY A 259 -4.03 3.57 7.32
N GLY A 260 -3.20 4.41 7.96
CA GLY A 260 -3.67 5.69 8.49
C GLY A 260 -3.44 6.92 7.63
N SER A 261 -2.89 6.80 6.41
CA SER A 261 -2.80 7.97 5.52
C SER A 261 -4.20 8.49 5.21
N TYR A 262 -4.42 9.79 5.35
CA TYR A 262 -5.73 10.43 5.22
C TYR A 262 -5.63 11.60 4.24
N GLU A 263 -6.52 11.64 3.24
CA GLU A 263 -6.56 12.70 2.20
C GLU A 263 -5.22 12.99 1.51
N GLY A 264 -4.37 11.96 1.39
CA GLY A 264 -3.03 12.08 0.81
C GLY A 264 -1.93 12.42 1.82
N TRP A 265 -2.27 12.80 3.05
CA TRP A 265 -1.33 13.18 4.11
C TRP A 265 -0.83 11.99 4.92
N CYS A 266 0.30 12.19 5.59
CA CYS A 266 0.83 11.26 6.59
C CYS A 266 0.00 11.34 7.88
N GLU A 267 -0.31 10.20 8.49
CA GLU A 267 -1.06 10.15 9.75
C GLU A 267 -0.32 10.80 10.94
N VAL A 268 1.01 10.78 10.91
CA VAL A 268 1.85 11.31 11.99
C VAL A 268 1.99 12.83 11.88
N TYR A 269 1.87 13.36 10.66
CA TYR A 269 2.00 14.80 10.37
C TYR A 269 0.88 15.26 9.41
N PRO A 270 -0.38 15.29 9.87
CA PRO A 270 -1.52 15.68 9.04
C PRO A 270 -1.37 17.12 8.54
N GLY A 271 -1.67 17.39 7.27
CA GLY A 271 -1.57 18.73 6.66
C GLY A 271 -0.15 19.28 6.46
N GLU A 272 0.86 18.68 7.08
CA GLU A 272 2.26 19.13 6.98
C GLU A 272 3.09 18.28 6.01
N ARG A 273 2.96 16.94 6.08
CA ARG A 273 3.76 16.02 5.26
C ARG A 273 2.88 15.13 4.40
N GLU A 274 3.03 15.27 3.10
CA GLU A 274 2.37 14.37 2.16
C GLU A 274 2.92 12.94 2.28
N CYS A 275 2.03 11.94 2.25
CA CYS A 275 2.43 10.54 2.26
C CYS A 275 3.36 10.22 1.08
N ILE A 276 4.51 9.62 1.38
CA ILE A 276 5.53 9.25 0.39
C ILE A 276 4.98 8.36 -0.73
N TRP A 277 3.96 7.54 -0.46
CA TRP A 277 3.35 6.65 -1.45
C TRP A 277 2.39 7.37 -2.38
N VAL A 278 1.77 8.46 -1.91
CA VAL A 278 0.94 9.34 -2.75
C VAL A 278 1.85 10.14 -3.67
N GLN A 279 2.96 10.66 -3.14
CA GLN A 279 4.00 11.30 -3.95
C GLN A 279 4.57 10.34 -5.01
N ALA A 280 4.91 9.09 -4.63
CA ALA A 280 5.44 8.09 -5.54
C ALA A 280 4.43 7.71 -6.63
N TYR A 281 3.16 7.50 -6.26
CA TYR A 281 2.08 7.25 -7.21
C TYR A 281 1.94 8.38 -8.22
N ASN A 282 1.91 9.64 -7.76
CA ASN A 282 1.79 10.79 -8.64
C ASN A 282 2.99 10.93 -9.59
N ARG A 283 4.21 10.66 -9.11
CA ARG A 283 5.44 10.64 -9.92
C ARG A 283 5.39 9.57 -11.01
N LEU A 284 4.95 8.36 -10.69
CA LEU A 284 4.90 7.23 -11.63
C LEU A 284 3.75 7.34 -12.63
N LYS A 285 2.57 7.72 -12.15
CA LYS A 285 1.36 7.89 -12.98
C LYS A 285 1.56 8.86 -14.14
N ARG A 286 2.36 9.91 -13.94
CA ARG A 286 2.66 10.88 -15.02
C ARG A 286 3.42 10.27 -16.20
N PHE A 287 4.04 9.10 -16.02
CA PHE A 287 4.70 8.32 -17.06
C PHE A 287 3.93 7.03 -17.41
N GLY A 288 2.72 6.82 -16.87
CA GLY A 288 1.97 5.56 -17.04
C GLY A 288 2.63 4.36 -16.35
N GLU A 289 3.43 4.60 -15.30
CA GLU A 289 4.23 3.58 -14.64
C GLU A 289 3.72 3.22 -13.22
N GLU A 290 2.48 3.56 -12.88
CA GLU A 290 1.93 3.30 -11.53
C GLU A 290 1.96 1.82 -11.14
N GLY A 291 1.94 0.92 -12.13
CA GLY A 291 2.08 -0.53 -11.94
C GLY A 291 3.40 -0.93 -11.26
N LYS A 292 4.47 -0.13 -11.36
CA LYS A 292 5.76 -0.40 -10.71
C LYS A 292 5.67 -0.49 -9.19
N ILE A 293 4.72 0.22 -8.57
CA ILE A 293 4.49 0.15 -7.11
C ILE A 293 4.12 -1.27 -6.68
N GLU A 294 3.43 -2.01 -7.55
CA GLU A 294 2.95 -3.37 -7.27
C GLU A 294 4.03 -4.43 -7.47
N GLN A 295 4.93 -4.24 -8.44
CA GLN A 295 5.87 -5.26 -8.93
C GLN A 295 6.87 -5.81 -7.91
N ASN A 296 7.19 -5.04 -6.87
CA ASN A 296 8.31 -5.38 -5.97
C ASN A 296 7.84 -5.50 -4.53
N ILE A 297 7.99 -6.69 -3.94
CA ILE A 297 7.96 -6.84 -2.49
C ILE A 297 9.35 -6.51 -1.96
N VAL A 298 9.50 -5.34 -1.34
CA VAL A 298 10.79 -4.87 -0.84
C VAL A 298 11.06 -5.52 0.52
N PRO A 299 12.18 -6.22 0.73
CA PRO A 299 12.46 -6.80 2.05
C PRO A 299 12.71 -5.69 3.10
N PRO A 300 12.67 -6.05 4.39
CA PRO A 300 13.17 -5.18 5.45
C PRO A 300 14.59 -4.69 5.14
N CYS A 301 14.92 -3.49 5.64
CA CYS A 301 16.26 -2.93 5.49
C CYS A 301 17.32 -3.90 6.02
N ASN A 302 18.31 -4.23 5.20
CA ASN A 302 19.47 -4.98 5.67
C ASN A 302 20.40 -4.08 6.49
N TRP A 303 20.18 -4.03 7.80
CA TRP A 303 20.97 -3.20 8.73
C TRP A 303 22.44 -3.64 8.87
N ALA A 304 22.84 -4.81 8.38
CA ALA A 304 24.26 -5.17 8.29
C ALA A 304 25.05 -4.27 7.30
N LEU A 305 24.35 -3.52 6.45
CA LEU A 305 24.93 -2.56 5.51
C LEU A 305 24.93 -1.12 6.06
N THR A 306 24.47 -0.88 7.28
CA THR A 306 24.40 0.46 7.86
C THR A 306 25.76 1.16 7.82
N GLU A 307 25.76 2.46 7.53
CA GLU A 307 26.95 3.29 7.37
C GLU A 307 27.90 2.90 6.22
N THR A 308 27.45 2.00 5.32
CA THR A 308 28.21 1.64 4.12
C THR A 308 27.63 2.28 2.86
N SER A 309 28.47 2.43 1.84
CA SER A 309 28.10 2.96 0.53
C SER A 309 27.05 2.08 -0.14
N SER A 310 25.84 2.61 -0.35
CA SER A 310 24.79 1.86 -1.04
C SER A 310 25.05 1.72 -2.54
N TRP A 311 25.86 2.62 -3.15
CA TRP A 311 26.33 2.41 -4.52
C TRP A 311 27.26 1.20 -4.60
N LEU A 312 28.27 1.12 -3.74
CA LEU A 312 29.16 -0.06 -3.71
C LEU A 312 28.38 -1.33 -3.40
N ASN A 313 27.41 -1.28 -2.49
CA ASN A 313 26.58 -2.43 -2.19
C ASN A 313 25.74 -2.90 -3.38
N PHE A 314 25.20 -1.97 -4.18
CA PHE A 314 24.50 -2.30 -5.41
C PHE A 314 25.44 -2.97 -6.44
N TYR A 315 26.55 -2.32 -6.80
CA TYR A 315 27.48 -2.84 -7.81
C TYR A 315 28.14 -4.17 -7.43
N LEU A 316 28.26 -4.44 -6.12
CA LEU A 316 28.89 -5.66 -5.59
C LEU A 316 27.88 -6.74 -5.19
N GLY A 317 26.58 -6.58 -5.50
CA GLY A 317 25.59 -7.63 -5.27
C GLY A 317 25.14 -7.82 -3.83
N ARG A 318 25.32 -6.81 -2.96
CA ARG A 318 25.11 -6.92 -1.51
C ARG A 318 23.71 -6.49 -1.06
N ASP A 319 23.15 -5.47 -1.70
CA ASP A 319 21.85 -4.90 -1.33
C ASP A 319 20.68 -5.71 -1.91
N HIS A 320 19.45 -5.41 -1.46
CA HIS A 320 18.27 -6.16 -1.88
C HIS A 320 17.96 -6.01 -3.38
N THR A 321 18.22 -4.84 -3.97
CA THR A 321 17.94 -4.60 -5.38
C THR A 321 18.91 -5.42 -6.24
N ALA A 322 20.18 -5.41 -5.90
CA ALA A 322 21.22 -6.15 -6.62
C ALA A 322 21.01 -7.66 -6.54
N LYS A 323 20.62 -8.18 -5.35
CA LYS A 323 20.23 -9.59 -5.19
C LYS A 323 19.05 -9.96 -6.08
N LYS A 324 18.02 -9.12 -6.11
CA LYS A 324 16.85 -9.32 -6.98
C LYS A 324 17.23 -9.33 -8.47
N LEU A 325 18.13 -8.45 -8.89
CA LEU A 325 18.61 -8.35 -10.26
C LEU A 325 19.66 -9.42 -10.64
N GLY A 326 20.04 -10.31 -9.71
CA GLY A 326 21.06 -11.34 -9.95
C GLY A 326 22.47 -10.78 -10.15
N ILE A 327 22.75 -9.57 -9.63
CA ILE A 327 24.06 -8.94 -9.74
C ILE A 327 25.04 -9.68 -8.83
N ALA A 328 26.02 -10.36 -9.43
CA ALA A 328 27.12 -10.99 -8.72
C ALA A 328 28.34 -10.07 -8.63
N PRO A 329 29.14 -10.14 -7.55
CA PRO A 329 30.40 -9.42 -7.49
C PRO A 329 31.34 -9.87 -8.63
N PRO A 330 32.21 -8.97 -9.13
CA PRO A 330 33.12 -9.31 -10.21
C PRO A 330 34.07 -10.44 -9.77
N LYS A 331 34.23 -11.46 -10.62
CA LYS A 331 35.13 -12.60 -10.36
C LYS A 331 36.55 -12.06 -10.09
N LYS A 332 37.15 -12.44 -8.96
CA LYS A 332 38.57 -12.16 -8.69
C LYS A 332 39.41 -12.77 -9.83
N ARG A 333 40.12 -11.94 -10.61
CA ARG A 333 41.17 -12.43 -11.51
C ARG A 333 42.28 -13.03 -10.64
N GLY A 334 42.40 -14.36 -10.64
CA GLY A 334 43.53 -15.10 -10.07
C GLY A 334 43.31 -15.67 -8.67
N LYS A 335 42.69 -16.85 -8.60
CA LYS A 335 43.32 -18.00 -7.94
C LYS A 335 43.25 -19.14 -8.96
N LYS A 336 44.40 -19.62 -9.43
CA LYS A 336 44.46 -20.93 -10.10
C LYS A 336 43.78 -21.93 -9.17
N ALA A 337 42.93 -22.79 -9.70
CA ALA A 337 42.51 -23.97 -8.96
C ALA A 337 43.79 -24.74 -8.62
N GLU A 338 44.11 -24.85 -7.33
CA GLU A 338 45.06 -25.86 -6.87
C GLU A 338 44.41 -27.20 -7.17
N VAL A 339 44.96 -27.89 -8.17
CA VAL A 339 44.77 -29.32 -8.35
C VAL A 339 45.36 -29.97 -7.09
N PRO A 340 44.63 -30.82 -6.35
CA PRO A 340 45.21 -31.54 -5.24
C PRO A 340 46.31 -32.45 -5.79
N ALA A 341 47.56 -32.15 -5.42
CA ALA A 341 48.66 -33.07 -5.62
C ALA A 341 48.56 -34.17 -4.56
N GLY A 342 48.47 -35.42 -5.02
CA GLY A 342 48.74 -36.59 -4.19
C GLY A 342 47.57 -37.53 -4.01
N GLN A 343 47.48 -38.51 -4.90
CA GLN A 343 47.31 -39.92 -4.57
C GLN A 343 47.94 -40.71 -5.72
N ALA A 344 49.19 -41.13 -5.52
CA ALA A 344 49.83 -42.22 -6.23
C ALA A 344 49.92 -43.39 -5.26
#